data_AF-A0A554J0B2-F1
#
_entry.id   AF-A0A554J0B2-F1
#
_cell.length_a   1.000
_cell.length_b   1.000
_cell.length_c   1.000
_cell.angle_alpha   90.00
_cell.angle_beta   90.00
_cell.angle_gamma   90.00
#
_symmetry.space_group_name_H-M   'P 1'
#
loop_
_entity.id
_entity.type
_entity.pdbx_description
1 polymer ?
#
loop_
_entity_poly.entity_id
_entity_poly.type
_entity_poly.pdbx_seq_one_letter_code
_entity_poly.pdbx_strand_id
1 'polypeptide(L)'
;MTYAFGAFLRYLRRLNTHRNNTYASCFRSSAPRTALKSVSPMNMTVREQKRKLQYSTGFTLVEMLVAIFVFTIVMVISMGAILSTLDANRKTQTVQLVIDNVDFALEGMARTLRTGMDYHCDLTKGTKTKPRDCKTGADSIVFEHAKGSFVDLNDNYAYKLDTGTKQIKRSIDSGVTFTPISAANVEITSLTFYVMNSDPTDEVQSRIIISVRGRAGAEIFRTKTEFNLQTMVTQRIPDIP
;
A
#
# COMPACT_ATOMS: atom_id res chain seq x y z
N MET A 1 -14.80 -26.59 19.75
CA MET A 1 -15.20 -25.17 19.70
C MET A 1 -16.13 -24.81 18.53
N THR A 2 -16.15 -25.55 17.42
CA THR A 2 -17.07 -25.37 16.28
C THR A 2 -18.56 -25.61 16.60
N TYR A 3 -18.87 -26.54 17.51
CA TYR A 3 -20.27 -26.83 17.91
C TYR A 3 -20.93 -25.70 18.71
N ALA A 4 -20.18 -24.96 19.52
CA ALA A 4 -20.70 -23.84 20.32
C ALA A 4 -21.03 -22.62 19.45
N PHE A 5 -20.20 -22.33 18.44
CA PHE A 5 -20.43 -21.24 17.49
C PHE A 5 -21.67 -21.51 16.61
N GLY A 6 -21.87 -22.78 16.20
CA GLY A 6 -23.05 -23.21 15.46
C GLY A 6 -24.35 -23.18 16.28
N ALA A 7 -24.28 -23.32 17.61
CA ALA A 7 -25.43 -23.15 18.50
C ALA A 7 -25.78 -21.67 18.72
N PHE A 8 -24.77 -20.81 18.87
CA PHE A 8 -24.94 -19.36 18.99
C PHE A 8 -25.51 -18.71 17.72
N LEU A 9 -25.03 -19.10 16.54
CA LEU A 9 -25.61 -18.62 15.27
C LEU A 9 -27.05 -19.13 15.06
N ARG A 10 -27.37 -20.35 15.50
CA ARG A 10 -28.75 -20.87 15.48
C ARG A 10 -29.66 -20.13 16.45
N TYR A 11 -29.15 -19.76 17.62
CA TYR A 11 -29.85 -18.95 18.62
C TYR A 11 -30.12 -17.53 18.12
N LEU A 12 -29.14 -16.85 17.52
CA LEU A 12 -29.31 -15.54 16.89
C LEU A 12 -30.24 -15.56 15.68
N ARG A 13 -30.21 -16.62 14.86
CA ARG A 13 -31.18 -16.79 13.75
C ARG A 13 -32.62 -16.90 14.26
N ARG A 14 -32.83 -17.61 15.37
CA ARG A 14 -34.15 -17.78 15.99
C ARG A 14 -34.74 -16.46 16.50
N LEU A 15 -33.89 -15.56 16.98
CA LEU A 15 -34.28 -14.21 17.42
C LEU A 15 -34.69 -13.29 16.25
N ASN A 16 -34.09 -13.44 15.06
CA ASN A 16 -34.38 -12.55 13.93
C ASN A 16 -35.67 -12.91 13.16
N THR A 17 -36.08 -14.19 13.17
CA THR A 17 -37.34 -14.65 12.54
C THR A 17 -38.62 -14.14 13.19
N HIS A 18 -38.56 -13.60 14.42
CA HIS A 18 -39.75 -13.09 15.12
C HIS A 18 -40.07 -11.61 14.86
N ARG A 19 -39.23 -10.85 14.11
CA ARG A 19 -39.42 -9.41 13.90
C ARG A 19 -40.00 -8.99 12.54
N ASN A 20 -40.10 -9.89 11.55
CA ASN A 20 -40.36 -9.51 10.15
C ASN A 20 -41.79 -9.74 9.63
N ASN A 21 -42.81 -9.94 10.48
CA ASN A 21 -44.15 -10.30 9.98
C ASN A 21 -45.31 -9.35 10.34
N THR A 22 -45.03 -8.07 10.59
CA THR A 22 -46.08 -7.09 10.95
C THR A 22 -45.91 -5.73 10.31
N TYR A 23 -45.65 -5.63 9.00
CA TYR A 23 -45.92 -4.39 8.24
C TYR A 23 -46.26 -4.70 6.78
N ALA A 24 -47.50 -5.12 6.52
CA ALA A 24 -48.08 -5.08 5.17
C ALA A 24 -49.58 -4.79 5.27
N SER A 25 -50.05 -3.88 4.40
CA SER A 25 -51.43 -3.36 4.24
C SER A 25 -51.85 -2.34 5.31
N CYS A 26 -52.45 -1.18 5.03
CA CYS A 26 -53.06 -0.65 3.81
C CYS A 26 -53.24 0.87 4.01
N PHE A 27 -52.69 1.74 3.15
CA PHE A 27 -53.06 3.15 3.08
C PHE A 27 -53.66 3.39 1.69
N ARG A 28 -54.99 3.38 1.58
CA ARG A 28 -55.71 3.82 0.39
C ARG A 28 -56.67 4.93 0.80
N SER A 29 -56.32 6.14 0.37
CA SER A 29 -57.10 7.36 0.47
C SER A 29 -58.31 7.27 -0.46
N SER A 30 -59.51 7.52 0.07
CA SER A 30 -60.62 8.18 -0.64
C SER A 30 -61.73 8.51 0.36
N ALA A 31 -61.98 9.80 0.57
CA ALA A 31 -63.11 10.30 1.35
C ALA A 31 -64.44 10.08 0.60
N PRO A 32 -65.54 9.71 1.29
CA PRO A 32 -66.89 9.87 0.74
C PRO A 32 -67.71 10.93 1.49
N ARG A 33 -68.52 11.63 0.70
CA ARG A 33 -69.52 12.63 1.12
C ARG A 33 -70.59 12.03 2.02
N THR A 34 -71.10 12.86 2.90
CA THR A 34 -72.23 12.67 3.81
C THR A 34 -73.54 12.34 3.09
N ALA A 35 -74.20 11.26 3.50
CA ALA A 35 -75.62 11.03 3.31
C ALA A 35 -76.19 10.31 4.55
N LEU A 36 -77.08 10.99 5.27
CA LEU A 36 -77.85 10.46 6.40
C LEU A 36 -78.92 9.48 5.90
N LYS A 37 -79.03 8.29 6.51
CA LYS A 37 -80.32 7.57 6.61
C LYS A 37 -80.34 6.44 7.67
N SER A 38 -81.38 6.55 8.50
CA SER A 38 -82.08 5.60 9.37
C SER A 38 -81.30 4.64 10.28
N VAL A 39 -81.47 4.87 11.58
CA VAL A 39 -81.13 3.97 12.68
C VAL A 39 -82.06 2.75 12.65
N SER A 40 -81.51 1.58 12.34
CA SER A 40 -82.09 0.27 12.66
C SER A 40 -81.54 -0.21 14.01
N PRO A 41 -82.31 -0.95 14.84
CA PRO A 41 -81.92 -1.31 16.19
C PRO A 41 -80.61 -2.11 16.18
N MET A 42 -79.63 -1.58 16.91
CA MET A 42 -78.31 -2.17 17.05
C MET A 42 -78.41 -3.39 17.97
N ASN A 43 -78.49 -4.59 17.38
CA ASN A 43 -78.25 -5.83 18.11
C ASN A 43 -76.78 -5.86 18.52
N MET A 44 -76.52 -5.58 19.79
CA MET A 44 -75.18 -5.65 20.38
C MET A 44 -74.84 -7.12 20.68
N THR A 45 -74.38 -7.85 19.66
CA THR A 45 -73.65 -9.10 19.92
C THR A 45 -72.25 -8.73 20.40
N VAL A 46 -72.03 -8.75 21.72
CA VAL A 46 -70.70 -8.65 22.30
C VAL A 46 -69.91 -9.88 21.88
N ARG A 47 -69.12 -9.75 20.80
CA ARG A 47 -68.11 -10.75 20.46
C ARG A 47 -66.98 -10.61 21.45
N GLU A 48 -66.89 -11.53 22.42
CA GLU A 48 -65.69 -11.71 23.23
C GLU A 48 -64.50 -12.01 22.31
N GLN A 49 -63.72 -10.98 21.96
CA GLN A 49 -62.40 -11.20 21.39
C GLN A 49 -61.48 -11.70 22.49
N LYS A 50 -61.38 -13.03 22.62
CA LYS A 50 -60.37 -13.68 23.45
C LYS A 50 -58.98 -13.32 22.93
N ARG A 51 -58.41 -12.25 23.46
CA ARG A 51 -57.03 -11.84 23.19
C ARG A 51 -56.11 -12.93 23.75
N LYS A 52 -55.51 -13.75 22.88
CA LYS A 52 -54.45 -14.68 23.30
C LYS A 52 -53.32 -13.85 23.89
N LEU A 53 -53.12 -13.91 25.21
CA LEU A 53 -51.93 -13.40 25.86
C LEU A 53 -50.73 -14.15 25.25
N GLN A 54 -49.96 -13.46 24.40
CA GLN A 54 -48.68 -13.98 23.96
C GLN A 54 -47.74 -13.96 25.16
N TYR A 55 -47.42 -15.15 25.68
CA TYR A 55 -46.42 -15.31 26.72
C TYR A 55 -45.06 -14.90 26.13
N SER A 56 -44.54 -13.74 26.55
CA SER A 56 -43.15 -13.37 26.29
C SER A 56 -42.28 -14.26 27.17
N THR A 57 -41.69 -15.29 26.59
CA THR A 57 -40.71 -16.14 27.28
C THR A 57 -39.51 -15.27 27.65
N GLY A 58 -39.26 -15.08 28.94
CA GLY A 58 -38.07 -14.41 29.46
C GLY A 58 -36.88 -15.36 29.55
N PHE A 59 -35.68 -14.81 29.51
CA PHE A 59 -34.46 -15.59 29.74
C PHE A 59 -34.21 -15.80 31.22
N THR A 60 -33.70 -16.97 31.57
CA THR A 60 -33.30 -17.26 32.95
C THR A 60 -31.98 -16.53 33.28
N LEU A 61 -31.74 -16.27 34.57
CA LEU A 61 -30.49 -15.65 35.03
C LEU A 61 -29.27 -16.49 34.62
N VAL A 62 -29.40 -17.82 34.66
CA VAL A 62 -28.35 -18.77 34.27
C VAL A 62 -28.02 -18.65 32.77
N GLU A 63 -29.01 -18.47 31.89
CA GLU A 63 -28.78 -18.27 30.45
C GLU A 63 -28.00 -16.98 30.16
N MET A 64 -28.28 -15.89 30.88
CA MET A 64 -27.53 -14.64 30.74
C MET A 64 -26.07 -14.79 31.19
N LEU A 65 -25.82 -15.53 32.27
CA LEU A 65 -24.47 -15.79 32.78
C LEU A 65 -23.66 -16.61 31.75
N VAL A 66 -24.25 -17.68 31.21
CA VAL A 66 -23.61 -18.51 30.18
C VAL A 66 -23.36 -17.72 28.90
N ALA A 67 -24.31 -16.87 28.49
CA ALA A 67 -24.16 -16.04 27.29
C ALA A 67 -22.99 -15.05 27.41
N ILE A 68 -22.88 -14.34 28.54
CA ILE A 68 -21.77 -13.40 28.78
C ILE A 68 -20.44 -14.14 28.84
N PHE A 69 -20.37 -15.29 29.52
CA PHE A 69 -19.15 -16.08 29.64
C PHE A 69 -18.62 -16.55 28.27
N VAL A 70 -19.51 -17.07 27.41
CA VAL A 70 -19.09 -17.52 26.07
C VAL A 70 -18.73 -16.31 25.18
N PHE A 71 -19.44 -15.20 25.30
CA PHE A 71 -19.19 -14.00 24.51
C PHE A 71 -17.82 -13.36 24.82
N THR A 72 -17.45 -13.25 26.10
CA THR A 72 -16.15 -12.67 26.49
C THR A 72 -14.99 -13.50 25.98
N ILE A 73 -15.09 -14.83 26.02
CA ILE A 73 -14.07 -15.74 25.47
C ILE A 73 -13.88 -15.50 23.97
N VAL A 74 -14.97 -15.41 23.20
CA VAL A 74 -14.91 -15.16 21.75
C VAL A 74 -14.33 -13.77 21.44
N MET A 75 -14.68 -12.76 22.23
CA MET A 75 -14.14 -11.40 22.08
C MET A 75 -12.63 -11.35 22.31
N VAL A 76 -12.12 -12.02 23.36
CA VAL A 76 -10.68 -12.07 23.65
C VAL A 76 -9.90 -12.72 22.51
N ILE A 77 -10.40 -13.84 21.97
CA ILE A 77 -9.78 -14.52 20.81
C ILE A 77 -9.78 -13.59 19.59
N SER A 78 -10.89 -12.90 19.33
CA SER A 78 -11.03 -11.98 18.20
C SER A 78 -10.08 -10.79 18.30
N MET A 79 -9.93 -10.22 19.51
CA MET A 79 -9.03 -9.10 19.76
C MET A 79 -7.56 -9.48 19.55
N GLY A 80 -7.18 -10.72 19.89
CA GLY A 80 -5.84 -11.24 19.58
C GLY A 80 -5.53 -11.22 18.08
N ALA A 81 -6.49 -11.59 17.23
CA ALA A 81 -6.33 -11.55 15.77
C ALA A 81 -6.26 -10.12 15.21
N ILE A 82 -7.00 -9.18 15.79
CA ILE A 82 -6.96 -7.77 15.39
C ILE A 82 -5.59 -7.16 15.71
N LEU A 83 -5.08 -7.41 16.92
CA LEU A 83 -3.77 -6.88 17.34
C LEU A 83 -2.63 -7.40 16.45
N SER A 84 -2.61 -8.70 16.13
CA SER A 84 -1.58 -9.25 15.24
C SER A 84 -1.64 -8.65 13.83
N THR A 85 -2.84 -8.36 13.33
CA THR A 85 -3.03 -7.69 12.04
C THR A 85 -2.55 -6.23 12.08
N LEU A 86 -2.81 -5.52 13.19
CA LEU A 86 -2.33 -4.14 13.36
C LEU A 86 -0.80 -4.06 13.40
N ASP A 87 -0.14 -5.01 14.06
CA ASP A 87 1.33 -5.07 14.10
C ASP A 87 1.92 -5.36 12.71
N ALA A 88 1.31 -6.28 11.96
CA ALA A 88 1.70 -6.55 10.58
C ALA A 88 1.50 -5.32 9.66
N ASN A 89 0.41 -4.59 9.83
CA ASN A 89 0.15 -3.35 9.09
C ASN A 89 1.18 -2.26 9.40
N ARG A 90 1.53 -2.05 10.68
CA ARG A 90 2.57 -1.10 11.08
C ARG A 90 3.92 -1.45 10.47
N LYS A 91 4.30 -2.72 10.49
CA LYS A 91 5.54 -3.19 9.84
C LYS A 91 5.54 -2.88 8.34
N THR A 92 4.42 -3.15 7.67
CA THR A 92 4.27 -2.89 6.23
C THR A 92 4.39 -1.40 5.92
N GLN A 93 3.78 -0.53 6.73
CA GLN A 93 3.90 0.93 6.57
C GLN A 93 5.35 1.42 6.69
N THR A 94 6.11 0.93 7.66
CA THR A 94 7.53 1.29 7.80
C THR A 94 8.35 0.84 6.59
N VAL A 95 8.09 -0.36 6.06
CA VAL A 95 8.77 -0.85 4.85
C VAL A 95 8.40 -0.02 3.63
N GLN A 96 7.12 0.35 3.48
CA GLN A 96 6.65 1.17 2.36
C GLN A 96 7.34 2.54 2.34
N LEU A 97 7.46 3.22 3.49
CA LEU A 97 8.15 4.52 3.58
C LEU A 97 9.63 4.45 3.14
N VAL A 98 10.29 3.33 3.41
CA VAL A 98 11.67 3.10 2.98
C VAL A 98 11.75 2.90 1.46
N ILE A 99 10.84 2.09 0.91
CA ILE A 99 10.76 1.84 -0.54
C ILE A 99 10.45 3.15 -1.27
N ASP A 100 9.45 3.92 -0.83
CA ASP A 100 9.06 5.19 -1.43
C ASP A 100 10.24 6.20 -1.47
N ASN A 101 11.08 6.21 -0.42
CA ASN A 101 12.27 7.07 -0.40
C ASN A 101 13.32 6.65 -1.44
N VAL A 102 13.55 5.35 -1.60
CA VAL A 102 14.47 4.82 -2.62
C VAL A 102 13.91 5.03 -4.02
N ASP A 103 12.60 4.84 -4.21
CA ASP A 103 11.92 5.08 -5.47
C ASP A 103 12.05 6.54 -5.88
N PHE A 104 11.85 7.50 -4.96
CA PHE A 104 12.08 8.92 -5.25
C PHE A 104 13.52 9.20 -5.72
N ALA A 105 14.52 8.58 -5.08
CA ALA A 105 15.91 8.71 -5.49
C ALA A 105 16.15 8.07 -6.88
N LEU A 106 15.59 6.88 -7.13
CA LEU A 106 15.66 6.16 -8.41
C LEU A 106 15.00 6.94 -9.55
N GLU A 107 13.81 7.51 -9.34
CA GLU A 107 13.12 8.35 -10.32
C GLU A 107 13.91 9.62 -10.63
N GLY A 108 14.48 10.25 -9.60
CA GLY A 108 15.36 11.41 -9.76
C GLY A 108 16.59 11.08 -10.60
N MET A 109 17.24 9.94 -10.34
CA MET A 109 18.36 9.43 -11.15
C MET A 109 17.92 9.09 -12.57
N ALA A 110 16.80 8.39 -12.72
CA ALA A 110 16.28 8.00 -14.03
C ALA A 110 15.98 9.23 -14.89
N ARG A 111 15.45 10.30 -14.30
CA ARG A 111 15.16 11.55 -15.00
C ARG A 111 16.42 12.23 -15.53
N THR A 112 17.46 12.35 -14.72
CA THR A 112 18.73 12.98 -15.15
C THR A 112 19.48 12.11 -16.15
N LEU A 113 19.50 10.79 -15.92
CA LEU A 113 20.10 9.83 -16.83
C LEU A 113 19.38 9.83 -18.18
N ARG A 114 18.05 9.95 -18.22
CA ARG A 114 17.29 9.95 -19.48
C ARG A 114 17.76 11.03 -20.44
N THR A 115 18.09 12.21 -19.95
CA THR A 115 18.55 13.34 -20.77
C THR A 115 20.07 13.47 -20.82
N GLY A 116 20.79 12.54 -20.19
CA GLY A 116 22.25 12.53 -20.17
C GLY A 116 22.87 12.07 -21.48
N MET A 117 24.17 12.32 -21.61
CA MET A 117 24.99 11.89 -22.74
C MET A 117 26.28 11.23 -22.24
N ASP A 118 27.00 10.54 -23.13
CA ASP A 118 28.34 9.99 -22.88
C ASP A 118 28.46 9.17 -21.59
N TYR A 119 27.60 8.15 -21.47
CA TYR A 119 27.57 7.32 -20.28
C TYR A 119 28.85 6.50 -20.12
N HIS A 120 29.52 6.73 -19.00
CA HIS A 120 30.68 5.97 -18.58
C HIS A 120 30.34 5.16 -17.33
N CYS A 121 30.28 3.84 -17.51
CA CYS A 121 30.07 2.94 -16.40
C CYS A 121 31.36 2.69 -15.60
N ASP A 122 31.27 2.78 -14.27
CA ASP A 122 32.35 2.61 -13.30
C ASP A 122 33.33 3.81 -13.23
N LEU A 123 33.23 4.64 -12.18
CA LEU A 123 34.16 5.77 -11.98
C LEU A 123 35.61 5.34 -11.72
N THR A 124 35.86 4.08 -11.40
CA THR A 124 37.19 3.58 -11.02
C THR A 124 37.98 3.05 -12.21
N LYS A 125 37.37 2.92 -13.39
CA LYS A 125 38.01 2.24 -14.53
C LYS A 125 37.90 3.00 -15.83
N GLY A 126 39.05 3.23 -16.46
CA GLY A 126 39.12 3.90 -17.77
C GLY A 126 39.02 5.43 -17.62
N THR A 127 38.84 6.11 -18.75
CA THR A 127 38.75 7.58 -18.77
C THR A 127 37.30 8.01 -18.67
N LYS A 128 36.94 8.74 -17.60
CA LYS A 128 35.56 9.17 -17.29
C LYS A 128 34.85 9.93 -18.42
N THR A 129 35.62 10.56 -19.30
CA THR A 129 35.13 11.38 -20.41
C THR A 129 34.85 10.59 -21.69
N LYS A 130 35.09 9.28 -21.68
CA LYS A 130 34.83 8.40 -22.81
C LYS A 130 33.70 7.46 -22.46
N PRO A 131 32.71 7.27 -23.34
CA PRO A 131 31.63 6.31 -23.11
C PRO A 131 32.17 4.91 -22.82
N ARG A 132 31.52 4.21 -21.90
CA ARG A 132 31.90 2.85 -21.51
C ARG A 132 30.70 2.02 -21.06
N ASP A 133 30.55 0.88 -21.71
CA ASP A 133 29.58 -0.15 -21.35
C ASP A 133 30.06 -1.05 -20.19
N CYS A 134 29.10 -1.67 -19.50
CA CYS A 134 29.37 -2.64 -18.43
C CYS A 134 28.29 -3.74 -18.37
N LYS A 135 28.51 -4.83 -19.12
CA LYS A 135 27.57 -5.98 -19.13
C LYS A 135 27.49 -6.71 -17.79
N THR A 136 28.57 -6.73 -17.00
CA THR A 136 28.62 -7.35 -15.66
C THR A 136 28.08 -6.43 -14.56
N GLY A 137 27.83 -5.17 -14.89
CA GLY A 137 27.43 -4.13 -13.95
C GLY A 137 28.60 -3.48 -13.21
N ALA A 138 28.38 -2.26 -12.72
CA ALA A 138 29.27 -1.52 -11.83
C ALA A 138 28.50 -0.79 -10.72
N ASP A 139 29.19 -0.41 -9.65
CA ASP A 139 28.60 0.27 -8.48
C ASP A 139 28.37 1.78 -8.67
N SER A 140 28.81 2.29 -9.82
CA SER A 140 28.85 3.71 -10.10
C SER A 140 28.75 4.02 -11.59
N ILE A 141 28.32 5.23 -11.91
CA ILE A 141 28.16 5.73 -13.29
C ILE A 141 28.45 7.22 -13.31
N VAL A 142 29.09 7.70 -14.39
CA VAL A 142 29.29 9.13 -14.68
C VAL A 142 28.82 9.42 -16.10
N PHE A 143 28.27 10.61 -16.32
CA PHE A 143 27.68 11.02 -17.59
C PHE A 143 27.58 12.53 -17.67
N GLU A 144 27.51 13.02 -18.90
CA GLU A 144 27.35 14.44 -19.20
C GLU A 144 25.87 14.83 -18.99
N HIS A 145 25.63 15.90 -18.24
CA HIS A 145 24.26 16.33 -17.95
C HIS A 145 23.70 17.15 -19.12
N ALA A 146 22.37 17.12 -19.34
CA ALA A 146 21.71 17.83 -20.44
C ALA A 146 21.97 19.35 -20.50
N LYS A 147 22.42 19.95 -19.40
CA LYS A 147 22.76 21.38 -19.28
C LYS A 147 24.25 21.62 -19.05
N GLY A 148 25.05 20.56 -18.99
CA GLY A 148 26.49 20.67 -18.85
C GLY A 148 27.15 20.98 -20.19
N SER A 149 28.47 21.11 -20.16
CA SER A 149 29.28 21.44 -21.31
C SER A 149 30.27 20.33 -21.60
N PHE A 150 30.23 19.77 -22.81
CA PHE A 150 31.20 18.75 -23.24
C PHE A 150 32.67 19.22 -23.19
N VAL A 151 32.89 20.52 -23.07
CA VAL A 151 34.22 21.13 -22.92
C VAL A 151 34.66 21.21 -21.46
N ASP A 152 33.72 21.33 -20.52
CA ASP A 152 34.04 21.36 -19.09
C ASP A 152 33.96 19.96 -18.50
N LEU A 153 35.11 19.33 -18.30
CA LEU A 153 35.15 17.96 -17.77
C LEU A 153 34.83 17.89 -16.28
N ASN A 154 34.52 19.01 -15.62
CA ASN A 154 34.30 19.10 -14.16
C ASN A 154 32.84 19.35 -13.77
N ASP A 155 31.88 19.25 -14.70
CA ASP A 155 30.44 19.40 -14.41
C ASP A 155 29.64 18.10 -14.62
N ASN A 156 30.32 16.99 -14.90
CA ASN A 156 29.67 15.71 -15.14
C ASN A 156 28.95 15.21 -13.89
N TYR A 157 27.79 14.60 -14.11
CA TYR A 157 27.01 14.02 -13.05
C TYR A 157 27.48 12.61 -12.79
N ALA A 158 27.61 12.24 -11.52
CA ALA A 158 27.97 10.89 -11.15
C ALA A 158 27.08 10.35 -10.02
N TYR A 159 26.78 9.06 -10.08
CA TYR A 159 26.07 8.34 -9.03
C TYR A 159 26.92 7.20 -8.52
N LYS A 160 26.89 6.98 -7.20
CA LYS A 160 27.50 5.81 -6.56
C LYS A 160 26.80 5.46 -5.26
N LEU A 161 26.99 4.22 -4.82
CA LEU A 161 26.70 3.83 -3.45
C LEU A 161 27.91 4.17 -2.57
N ASP A 162 27.67 4.87 -1.47
CA ASP A 162 28.68 5.06 -0.45
C ASP A 162 28.67 3.88 0.52
N THR A 163 29.77 3.13 0.59
CA THR A 163 29.86 1.91 1.40
C THR A 163 29.87 2.20 2.91
N GLY A 164 30.31 3.40 3.31
CA GLY A 164 30.32 3.82 4.71
C GLY A 164 28.93 4.19 5.23
N THR A 165 28.24 5.11 4.54
CA THR A 165 26.89 5.57 4.95
C THR A 165 25.75 4.69 4.44
N LYS A 166 26.00 3.75 3.51
CA LYS A 166 24.99 2.91 2.84
C LYS A 166 23.90 3.71 2.13
N GLN A 167 24.25 4.89 1.62
CA GLN A 167 23.35 5.80 0.91
C GLN A 167 23.76 5.94 -0.55
N ILE A 168 22.78 6.15 -1.44
CA ILE A 168 23.06 6.58 -2.80
C ILE A 168 23.46 8.06 -2.74
N LYS A 169 24.60 8.37 -3.36
CA LYS A 169 25.10 9.74 -3.47
C LYS A 169 25.21 10.16 -4.92
N ARG A 170 24.99 11.45 -5.14
CA ARG A 170 25.17 12.15 -6.41
C ARG A 170 26.35 13.12 -6.30
N SER A 171 27.13 13.20 -7.37
CA SER A 171 28.11 14.25 -7.62
C SER A 171 27.63 15.07 -8.83
N ILE A 172 27.96 16.35 -8.83
CA ILE A 172 27.75 17.30 -9.93
C ILE A 172 29.07 17.89 -10.44
N ASP A 173 30.18 17.28 -10.02
CA ASP A 173 31.54 17.76 -10.21
C ASP A 173 32.48 16.61 -10.61
N SER A 174 32.01 15.74 -11.51
CA SER A 174 32.78 14.62 -12.07
C SER A 174 33.32 13.61 -11.05
N GLY A 175 32.61 13.48 -9.93
CA GLY A 175 32.92 12.57 -8.84
C GLY A 175 33.94 13.10 -7.83
N VAL A 176 34.07 14.42 -7.67
CA VAL A 176 34.92 15.02 -6.62
C VAL A 176 34.17 15.09 -5.30
N THR A 177 32.99 15.70 -5.27
CA THR A 177 32.13 15.79 -4.09
C THR A 177 30.84 15.00 -4.26
N PHE A 178 30.37 14.38 -3.19
CA PHE A 178 29.19 13.52 -3.22
C PHE A 178 28.19 13.92 -2.14
N THR A 179 26.96 14.22 -2.57
CA THR A 179 25.83 14.58 -1.71
C THR A 179 24.82 13.41 -1.67
N PRO A 180 24.30 13.02 -0.50
CA PRO A 180 23.30 11.97 -0.41
C PRO A 180 21.97 12.39 -1.07
N ILE A 181 21.37 11.47 -1.83
CA ILE A 181 20.03 11.65 -2.42
C ILE A 181 19.00 10.69 -1.81
N SER A 182 19.45 9.59 -1.19
CA SER A 182 18.60 8.72 -0.37
C SER A 182 18.66 9.13 1.11
N ALA A 183 17.61 8.85 1.87
CA ALA A 183 17.56 9.17 3.29
C ALA A 183 18.55 8.31 4.12
N ALA A 184 18.99 8.85 5.25
CA ALA A 184 19.99 8.21 6.12
C ALA A 184 19.45 7.00 6.91
N ASN A 185 18.13 6.89 7.04
CA ASN A 185 17.45 5.77 7.69
C ASN A 185 17.24 4.56 6.77
N VAL A 186 17.72 4.62 5.52
CA VAL A 186 17.62 3.52 4.56
C VAL A 186 18.98 2.87 4.39
N GLU A 187 19.07 1.57 4.67
CA GLU A 187 20.30 0.79 4.46
C GLU A 187 20.31 0.16 3.06
N ILE A 188 21.05 0.75 2.14
CA ILE A 188 21.24 0.20 0.79
C ILE A 188 22.42 -0.76 0.81
N THR A 189 22.16 -2.00 0.39
CA THR A 189 23.15 -3.08 0.41
C THR A 189 23.93 -3.15 -0.89
N SER A 190 23.27 -2.93 -2.04
CA SER A 190 23.93 -2.89 -3.34
C SER A 190 23.24 -1.92 -4.28
N LEU A 191 24.04 -1.22 -5.07
CA LEU A 191 23.62 -0.44 -6.23
C LEU A 191 24.43 -0.97 -7.41
N THR A 192 23.77 -1.26 -8.52
CA THR A 192 24.45 -1.75 -9.72
C THR A 192 23.84 -1.11 -10.95
N PHE A 193 24.70 -0.54 -11.79
CA PHE A 193 24.37 0.03 -13.08
C PHE A 193 24.87 -0.91 -14.17
N TYR A 194 24.01 -1.21 -15.13
CA TYR A 194 24.35 -1.91 -16.36
C TYR A 194 24.14 -0.95 -17.52
N VAL A 195 25.22 -0.54 -18.17
CA VAL A 195 25.20 0.36 -19.32
C VAL A 195 25.46 -0.46 -20.58
N MET A 196 24.63 -0.22 -21.59
CA MET A 196 24.69 -0.89 -22.89
C MET A 196 24.52 0.15 -24.01
N ASN A 197 25.28 -0.03 -25.08
CA ASN A 197 25.25 0.81 -26.28
C ASN A 197 25.55 2.29 -25.94
N SER A 198 26.58 2.54 -25.11
CA SER A 198 26.99 3.90 -24.78
C SER A 198 27.80 4.59 -25.88
N ASP A 199 28.26 3.86 -26.89
CA ASP A 199 29.02 4.42 -28.01
C ASP A 199 28.13 5.35 -28.87
N PRO A 200 28.49 6.63 -29.02
CA PRO A 200 27.69 7.58 -29.81
C PRO A 200 27.74 7.30 -31.31
N THR A 201 28.68 6.48 -31.78
CA THR A 201 28.85 6.17 -33.21
C THR A 201 27.98 5.01 -33.70
N ASP A 202 27.45 4.19 -32.79
CA ASP A 202 26.73 2.98 -33.13
C ASP A 202 25.28 3.22 -33.63
N GLU A 203 24.80 4.48 -33.66
CA GLU A 203 23.41 4.88 -34.00
C GLU A 203 22.31 4.17 -33.17
N VAL A 204 22.68 3.42 -32.13
CA VAL A 204 21.75 2.72 -31.24
C VAL A 204 21.54 3.53 -29.97
N GLN A 205 20.29 3.63 -29.53
CA GLN A 205 19.98 4.31 -28.27
C GLN A 205 20.66 3.60 -27.07
N SER A 206 21.37 4.37 -26.26
CA SER A 206 21.92 3.92 -24.99
C SER A 206 20.84 3.48 -24.00
N ARG A 207 21.10 2.39 -23.30
CA ARG A 207 20.18 1.82 -22.30
C ARG A 207 20.92 1.51 -21.02
N ILE A 208 20.29 1.86 -19.91
CA ILE A 208 20.85 1.74 -18.56
C ILE A 208 19.84 0.98 -17.72
N ILE A 209 20.29 -0.07 -17.06
CA ILE A 209 19.51 -0.77 -16.04
C ILE A 209 20.12 -0.45 -14.68
N ILE A 210 19.29 0.04 -13.77
CA ILE A 210 19.67 0.35 -12.40
C ILE A 210 19.02 -0.72 -11.52
N SER A 211 19.82 -1.43 -10.73
CA SER A 211 19.35 -2.38 -9.72
C SER A 211 19.80 -1.92 -8.34
N VAL A 212 18.85 -1.83 -7.41
CA VAL A 212 19.07 -1.42 -6.02
C VAL A 212 18.55 -2.53 -5.11
N ARG A 213 19.40 -2.98 -4.18
CA ARG A 213 18.98 -3.87 -3.10
C ARG A 213 19.22 -3.20 -1.77
N GLY A 214 18.25 -3.29 -0.88
CA GLY A 214 18.34 -2.70 0.44
C GLY A 214 17.56 -3.51 1.46
N ARG A 215 17.68 -3.06 2.72
CA ARG A 215 16.96 -3.66 3.85
C ARG A 215 16.12 -2.60 4.53
N ALA A 216 14.85 -2.93 4.76
CA ALA A 216 13.88 -2.09 5.45
C ALA A 216 13.38 -2.81 6.71
N GLY A 217 13.39 -2.11 7.85
CA GLY A 217 12.85 -2.61 9.11
C GLY A 217 13.43 -1.89 10.30
N ALA A 218 12.60 -1.60 11.31
CA ALA A 218 13.08 -1.07 12.57
C ALA A 218 13.92 -2.13 13.29
N GLU A 219 15.02 -1.71 13.93
CA GLU A 219 15.90 -2.53 14.79
C GLU A 219 15.10 -3.40 15.80
N ILE A 220 13.92 -2.92 16.20
CA ILE A 220 13.00 -3.56 17.15
C ILE A 220 12.43 -4.88 16.62
N PHE A 221 12.21 -4.99 15.30
CA PHE A 221 11.74 -6.21 14.69
C PHE A 221 12.94 -7.08 14.32
N ARG A 222 13.08 -8.25 14.95
CA ARG A 222 14.14 -9.25 14.68
C ARG A 222 14.25 -9.69 13.21
N THR A 223 13.33 -9.25 12.34
CA THR A 223 13.28 -9.58 10.91
C THR A 223 13.33 -8.30 10.07
N LYS A 224 14.51 -8.01 9.51
CA LYS A 224 14.68 -7.02 8.44
C LYS A 224 14.06 -7.57 7.15
N THR A 225 13.30 -6.75 6.44
CA THR A 225 12.69 -7.11 5.15
C THR A 225 13.63 -6.64 4.04
N GLU A 226 14.02 -7.53 3.15
CA GLU A 226 14.84 -7.16 1.99
C GLU A 226 13.93 -6.69 0.85
N PHE A 227 14.39 -5.68 0.11
CA PHE A 227 13.74 -5.22 -1.12
C PHE A 227 14.75 -5.16 -2.25
N ASN A 228 14.27 -5.40 -3.47
CA ASN A 228 15.03 -5.28 -4.70
C ASN A 228 14.21 -4.48 -5.70
N LEU A 229 14.73 -3.33 -6.09
CA LEU A 229 14.11 -2.42 -7.04
C LEU A 229 14.98 -2.38 -8.29
N GLN A 230 14.32 -2.39 -9.45
CA GLN A 230 15.00 -2.33 -10.73
C GLN A 230 14.25 -1.39 -11.65
N THR A 231 14.99 -0.48 -12.28
CA THR A 231 14.44 0.43 -13.29
C THR A 231 15.32 0.45 -14.52
N MET A 232 14.73 0.70 -15.67
CA MET A 232 15.41 0.79 -16.95
C MET A 232 15.21 2.19 -17.52
N VAL A 233 16.32 2.80 -17.92
CA VAL A 233 16.38 4.13 -18.51
C VAL A 233 16.90 3.97 -19.93
N THR A 234 16.17 4.56 -20.88
CA THR A 234 16.63 4.74 -22.25
C THR A 234 16.97 6.20 -22.42
N GLN A 235 18.11 6.49 -23.03
CA GLN A 235 18.46 7.87 -23.35
C GLN A 235 17.40 8.49 -24.27
N ARG A 236 17.17 9.79 -24.09
CA ARG A 236 16.35 10.65 -24.94
C ARG A 236 17.10 11.97 -25.06
N ILE A 237 17.71 12.16 -26.21
CA ILE A 237 18.44 13.39 -26.52
C ILE A 237 17.42 14.54 -26.45
N PRO A 238 17.72 15.63 -25.73
CA PRO A 238 16.90 16.82 -25.79
C PRO A 238 16.93 17.40 -27.20
N ASP A 239 15.80 17.41 -27.89
CA ASP A 239 15.65 18.14 -29.15
C ASP A 239 15.67 19.64 -28.83
N ILE A 240 16.79 20.31 -29.09
CA ILE A 240 16.91 21.76 -28.98
C ILE A 240 16.73 22.34 -30.40
N PRO A 241 15.81 23.31 -30.62
CA PRO A 241 15.64 23.98 -31.91
C PRO A 241 16.83 24.88 -32.28
#